data_AF-A0A1B8SL73-F1
#
_entry.id   AF-A0A1B8SL73-F1
#
_cell.length_a   1.000
_cell.length_b   1.000
_cell.length_c   1.000
_cell.angle_alpha   90.00
_cell.angle_beta   90.00
_cell.angle_gamma   90.00
#
_symmetry.space_group_name_H-M   'P 1'
#
loop_
_entity.id
_entity.type
_entity.pdbx_description
1 polymer ?
#
loop_
_entity_poly.entity_id
_entity_poly.type
_entity_poly.pdbx_seq_one_letter_code
_entity_poly.pdbx_strand_id
1 'polypeptide(L)' 'MKIGFSHIPTFAARYTSECANCGIDIQPGDQARYDEDDEVVHVDCPELASTDEKPCTECWLIHTGECP' A
#
# COMPACT_ATOMS: atom_id res chain seq x y z
N MET A 1 -22.12 -6.21 -18.69
CA MET A 1 -20.65 -6.25 -18.64
C MET A 1 -20.24 -6.93 -17.34
N LYS A 2 -19.48 -8.03 -17.38
CA LYS A 2 -19.02 -8.71 -16.16
C LYS A 2 -17.80 -7.93 -15.64
N ILE A 3 -17.95 -7.20 -14.54
CA ILE A 3 -16.82 -6.68 -13.77
C ILE A 3 -16.08 -7.91 -13.22
N GLY A 4 -14.90 -8.18 -13.75
CA GLY A 4 -14.03 -9.23 -13.22
C GLY A 4 -13.51 -8.77 -11.87
N PHE A 5 -14.02 -9.32 -10.78
CA PHE A 5 -13.38 -9.22 -9.49
C PHE A 5 -12.06 -9.98 -9.59
N SER A 6 -10.96 -9.24 -9.81
CA SER A 6 -9.63 -9.79 -9.61
C SER A 6 -9.50 -10.02 -8.11
N HIS A 7 -9.87 -11.23 -7.66
CA HIS A 7 -9.67 -11.64 -6.29
C HIS A 7 -8.17 -11.77 -6.07
N ILE A 8 -7.54 -10.72 -5.52
CA ILE A 8 -6.16 -10.81 -5.06
C ILE A 8 -6.15 -11.89 -3.97
N PRO A 9 -5.41 -13.00 -4.14
CA PRO A 9 -5.42 -14.08 -3.16
C PRO A 9 -4.81 -13.58 -1.85
N THR A 10 -5.50 -13.85 -0.75
CA THR A 10 -5.03 -13.55 0.60
C THR A 10 -4.54 -14.83 1.27
N PHE A 11 -3.66 -14.68 2.25
CA PHE A 11 -3.14 -15.78 3.04
C PHE A 11 -2.91 -15.37 4.49
N ALA A 12 -2.93 -16.36 5.39
CA ALA A 12 -2.48 -16.16 6.77
C ALA A 12 -0.95 -16.22 6.81
N ALA A 13 -0.31 -15.17 7.32
CA ALA A 13 1.13 -15.12 7.47
C ALA A 13 1.62 -16.25 8.38
N ARG A 14 2.68 -16.94 7.97
CA ARG A 14 3.33 -18.00 8.79
C ARG A 14 4.53 -17.48 9.58
N TYR A 15 5.12 -16.39 9.11
CA TYR A 15 6.31 -15.77 9.65
C TYR A 15 6.08 -14.28 9.74
N THR A 16 6.79 -13.62 10.66
CA THR A 16 6.79 -12.17 10.74
C THR A 16 7.46 -11.57 9.50
N SER A 17 6.87 -10.51 8.96
CA SER A 17 7.43 -9.72 7.85
C SER A 17 6.99 -8.26 7.97
N GLU A 18 7.80 -7.31 7.54
CA GLU A 18 7.40 -5.91 7.45
C GLU A 18 6.35 -5.73 6.34
N CYS A 19 5.29 -4.96 6.59
CA CYS A 19 4.36 -4.59 5.54
C CYS A 19 4.97 -3.50 4.65
N ALA A 20 5.10 -3.76 3.35
CA ALA A 20 5.70 -2.82 2.40
C ALA A 20 4.95 -1.47 2.30
N ASN A 21 3.64 -1.45 2.61
CA ASN A 21 2.83 -0.25 2.54
C ASN A 21 2.92 0.64 3.80
N CYS A 22 2.81 0.06 5.01
CA CYS A 22 2.75 0.85 6.25
C CYS A 22 4.02 0.79 7.12
N GLY A 23 4.97 -0.08 6.79
CA GLY A 23 6.18 -0.31 7.58
C GLY A 23 5.93 -0.99 8.93
N ILE A 24 4.71 -1.46 9.20
CA ILE A 24 4.36 -2.19 10.43
C ILE A 24 4.50 -3.69 10.16
N ASP A 25 5.05 -4.42 11.14
CA ASP A 25 5.20 -5.87 11.06
C ASP A 25 3.85 -6.60 11.00
N ILE A 26 3.70 -7.45 9.98
CA ILE A 26 2.68 -8.48 9.84
C ILE A 26 3.06 -9.64 10.75
N GLN A 27 2.19 -10.04 11.67
CA GLN A 27 2.45 -11.14 12.59
C GLN A 27 1.96 -12.49 12.03
N PRO A 28 2.55 -13.62 12.47
CA PRO A 28 2.00 -14.94 12.16
C PRO A 28 0.52 -15.05 12.57
N GLY A 29 -0.34 -15.39 11.61
CA GLY A 29 -1.79 -15.46 11.77
C GLY A 29 -2.55 -14.28 11.15
N ASP A 30 -1.89 -13.15 10.91
CA ASP A 30 -2.50 -12.00 10.25
C ASP A 30 -2.81 -12.30 8.78
N GLN A 31 -3.84 -11.64 8.26
CA GLN A 31 -4.20 -11.72 6.84
C GLN A 31 -3.34 -10.76 6.03
N ALA A 32 -2.61 -11.32 5.07
CA ALA A 32 -1.77 -10.59 4.13
C ALA A 32 -2.11 -10.96 2.68
N ARG A 33 -1.63 -10.15 1.75
CA ARG A 33 -1.68 -10.38 0.31
C ARG A 33 -0.35 -9.96 -0.31
N TYR A 34 -0.12 -10.41 -1.53
CA TYR A 34 0.90 -9.82 -2.39
C TYR A 34 0.31 -8.60 -3.11
N ASP A 35 1.10 -7.55 -3.28
CA ASP A 35 0.76 -6.43 -4.17
C ASP A 35 1.27 -6.68 -5.60
N GLU A 36 1.29 -5.63 -6.41
CA GLU A 36 1.71 -5.70 -7.83
C GLU A 36 3.23 -5.84 -8.01
N ASP A 37 4.02 -5.56 -6.97
CA ASP A 37 5.48 -5.66 -6.95
C ASP A 37 5.97 -6.95 -6.26
N ASP A 38 5.06 -7.91 -6.03
CA ASP A 38 5.30 -9.15 -5.27
C ASP A 38 5.74 -8.91 -3.81
N GLU A 39 5.42 -7.74 -3.24
CA GLU A 39 5.69 -7.43 -1.84
C GLU A 39 4.51 -7.80 -0.93
N VAL A 40 4.80 -8.07 0.35
CA VAL A 40 3.79 -8.53 1.31
C VAL A 40 3.16 -7.32 2.01
N VAL A 41 1.83 -7.24 1.94
CA VAL A 41 1.06 -6.17 2.59
C VAL A 41 -0.13 -6.73 3.38
N HIS A 42 -0.55 -6.02 4.44
CA HIS A 42 -1.80 -6.35 5.14
C HIS A 42 -3.00 -6.29 4.18
N VAL A 43 -3.97 -7.19 4.35
CA VAL A 43 -5.21 -7.15 3.53
C VAL A 43 -5.99 -5.85 3.77
N ASP A 44 -6.13 -5.46 5.03
CA ASP A 44 -6.73 -4.19 5.46
C ASP A 44 -5.64 -3.19 5.87
N CYS A 45 -4.60 -3.07 5.04
CA CYS A 45 -3.64 -1.99 5.24
C CYS A 45 -4.32 -0.67 4.90
N PRO A 46 -4.38 0.33 5.80
CA PRO A 46 -4.72 1.67 5.36
C PRO A 46 -3.66 2.04 4.32
N GLU A 47 -4.08 2.24 3.06
CA GLU A 47 -3.21 2.85 2.05
C GLU A 47 -2.65 4.12 2.70
N LEU A 48 -1.38 4.08 3.10
CA LEU A 48 -0.63 5.31 3.19
C LEU A 48 -0.55 5.68 1.74
N ALA A 49 -1.43 6.56 1.28
CA ALA A 49 -1.45 6.99 -0.10
C ALA A 49 0.00 7.25 -0.47
N SER A 50 0.58 6.37 -1.30
CA SER A 50 1.88 6.62 -1.89
C SER A 50 1.69 7.96 -2.55
N THR A 51 2.24 9.01 -1.95
CA THR A 51 2.13 10.34 -2.52
C THR A 51 3.07 10.33 -3.70
N ASP A 52 2.63 9.73 -4.82
CA ASP A 52 3.03 10.05 -6.19
C ASP A 52 2.71 11.52 -6.54
N GLU A 53 2.38 12.33 -5.53
CA GLU A 53 2.36 13.77 -5.56
C GLU A 53 3.77 14.26 -5.92
N LYS A 54 3.92 14.64 -7.18
CA LYS A 54 5.13 15.31 -7.66
C LYS A 54 5.31 16.61 -6.87
N PRO A 55 6.52 16.91 -6.36
CA PRO A 55 6.77 18.19 -5.70
C PRO A 55 6.49 19.36 -6.65
N CYS A 56 5.88 20.45 -6.15
CA CYS A 56 5.72 21.69 -6.92
C CYS A 56 7.10 22.13 -7.41
N THR A 57 7.29 22.37 -8.71
CA THR A 57 8.58 22.78 -9.27
C THR A 57 8.99 24.20 -8.83
N GLU A 58 8.04 24.97 -8.31
CA GLU A 58 8.27 26.35 -7.85
C GLU A 58 8.76 26.41 -6.39
N CYS A 59 8.13 25.66 -5.47
CA CYS A 59 8.46 25.71 -4.03
C CYS A 59 9.10 24.43 -3.49
N TRP A 60 9.18 23.37 -4.29
CA TRP A 60 9.73 22.05 -3.92
C TRP A 60 9.03 21.37 -2.73
N LEU A 61 7.80 21.76 -2.41
CA LEU A 61 6.97 21.14 -1.38
C LEU A 61 5.83 20.33 -2.01
N ILE A 62 5.33 19.34 -1.25
CA ILE A 62 4.10 18.60 -1.58
C ILE A 62 2.91 19.40 -1.05
N HIS A 63 2.04 19.88 -1.93
CA HIS A 63 0.80 20.53 -1.54
C HIS A 63 -0.34 20.22 -2.53
N THR A 64 -1.54 20.10 -1.98
CA THR A 64 -2.78 20.00 -2.75
C THR A 64 -3.26 21.42 -3.09
N GLY A 65 -2.96 21.89 -4.31
CA GLY A 65 -3.47 23.18 -4.81
C GLY A 65 -2.38 24.10 -5.34
N GLU A 66 -2.65 25.40 -5.31
CA GLU A 66 -1.74 26.44 -5.83
C GLU A 66 -0.57 26.69 -4.87
N CYS A 67 0.60 26.98 -5.42
CA CYS A 67 1.82 27.33 -4.67
C CYS A 67 1.56 28.72 -3.99
N PRO A 68 1.74 28.89 -2.66
CA PRO A 68 1.41 30.12 -1.92
C PRO A 68 2.33 31.30 -2.22
#